data_AF-A0A937XRH0-F1
#
_entry.id   AF-A0A937XRH0-F1
#
_cell.length_a   1.000
_cell.length_b   1.000
_cell.length_c   1.000
_cell.angle_alpha   90.00
_cell.angle_beta   90.00
_cell.angle_gamma   90.00
#
_symmetry.space_group_name_H-M   'P 1'
#
loop_
_entity.id
_entity.type
_entity.pdbx_description
1 polymer ?
#
loop_
_entity_poly.entity_id
_entity_poly.type
_entity_poly.pdbx_seq_one_letter_code
_entity_poly.pdbx_strand_id
1 'polypeptide(L)'
;MTSRKTASRASTRPGGTRIQAAAGLPSATQFSRYARQMIAARPELTAETGAAAGTAWTRAAMRDFLHAALQQGRGMESALRHLRARVMLRTMQRDLSGVAPLAEVCRCMTDLAEVAIAAAIASISPELDARMGIPVAPPGTPGAGGRQPLLVVGMGKLGGGELNVSSDIDLVFVYPEEGDTDTRAIQGGRHDYSVHEYFNALGKRITALLSMPTAEGFVFRVDMRLRPWGDAGPLAISFDALEQYLVTQGREWERYAWIKGRTLTGDVAAQRALTQLVRPFVFRKYLDYGAFAAMRELHAQIREEVARRELAAHVKLGPGGIREIEFIAQAFQLIRGGREQALQTRPTLEVLALLEARQLLDAVQAAILRNAYDFLRRVEHRIQYLDDAQTHELPQDAGDRRLLARAMGFAGWPAFMAALDAHRTAVSRQFEQTFTTQ
;
A
#
# COMPACT_ATOMS: atom_id res chain seq x y z
N MET A 1 -6.76 -8.58 64.94
CA MET A 1 -6.35 -7.42 64.12
C MET A 1 -5.11 -7.80 63.32
N THR A 2 -5.30 -8.62 62.28
CA THR A 2 -5.20 -8.25 60.85
C THR A 2 -3.77 -8.08 60.33
N SER A 3 -3.20 -9.24 59.98
CA SER A 3 -2.08 -9.43 59.06
C SER A 3 -2.45 -8.96 57.65
N ARG A 4 -1.58 -8.18 56.99
CA ARG A 4 -1.65 -7.90 55.55
C ARG A 4 -0.36 -8.39 54.88
N LYS A 5 -0.46 -9.58 54.27
CA LYS A 5 0.43 -10.08 53.23
C LYS A 5 0.27 -9.21 51.98
N THR A 6 1.33 -8.54 51.55
CA THR A 6 1.46 -7.93 50.22
C THR A 6 1.75 -9.02 49.20
N ALA A 7 0.73 -9.43 48.45
CA ALA A 7 0.88 -10.32 47.30
C ALA A 7 1.31 -9.51 46.07
N SER A 8 2.58 -9.65 45.70
CA SER A 8 3.12 -9.25 44.39
C SER A 8 2.47 -10.11 43.30
N ARG A 9 1.51 -9.54 42.56
CA ARG A 9 0.96 -10.18 41.35
C ARG A 9 1.94 -9.97 40.19
N ALA A 10 2.70 -11.00 39.89
CA ALA A 10 3.42 -11.12 38.63
C ALA A 10 2.43 -11.09 37.46
N SER A 11 2.54 -10.06 36.61
CA SER A 11 1.83 -9.94 35.36
C SER A 11 2.38 -10.96 34.36
N THR A 12 1.64 -12.05 34.17
CA THR A 12 1.84 -13.01 33.09
C THR A 12 1.36 -12.38 31.78
N ARG A 13 2.29 -11.84 30.99
CA ARG A 13 2.06 -11.49 29.59
C ARG A 13 1.72 -12.77 28.81
N PRO A 14 0.63 -12.83 28.02
CA PRO A 14 0.45 -13.91 27.06
C PRO A 14 1.51 -13.75 25.97
N GLY A 15 2.29 -14.79 25.74
CA GLY A 15 3.44 -14.78 24.85
C GLY A 15 3.06 -14.42 23.41
N GLY A 16 3.62 -13.33 22.90
CA GLY A 16 3.82 -13.18 21.48
C GLY A 16 4.80 -14.26 21.04
N THR A 17 4.34 -15.20 20.22
CA THR A 17 5.18 -16.25 19.65
C THR A 17 6.22 -15.58 18.75
N ARG A 18 7.37 -15.21 19.31
CA ARG A 18 8.56 -14.96 18.51
C ARG A 18 8.81 -16.25 17.74
N ILE A 19 8.71 -16.18 16.41
CA ILE A 19 9.15 -17.24 15.51
C ILE A 19 10.58 -17.59 15.95
N GLN A 20 10.76 -18.73 16.60
CA GLN A 20 12.06 -19.16 17.10
C GLN A 20 12.95 -19.44 15.87
N ALA A 21 14.08 -18.76 15.79
CA ALA A 21 15.07 -18.98 14.75
C ALA A 21 15.62 -20.41 14.89
N ALA A 22 15.27 -21.28 13.94
CA ALA A 22 15.95 -22.56 13.78
C ALA A 22 17.43 -22.32 13.43
N ALA A 23 18.31 -23.24 13.85
CA ALA A 23 19.74 -23.19 13.55
C ALA A 23 19.97 -23.16 12.02
N GLY A 24 20.58 -22.07 11.54
CA GLY A 24 20.70 -21.72 10.12
C GLY A 24 19.49 -20.91 9.63
N LEU A 25 19.69 -19.63 9.30
CA LEU A 25 18.62 -18.79 8.77
C LEU A 25 18.03 -19.44 7.50
N PRO A 26 16.71 -19.68 7.43
CA PRO A 26 16.11 -20.27 6.26
C PRO A 26 16.38 -19.42 5.00
N SER A 27 16.84 -20.06 3.92
CA SER A 27 17.00 -19.38 2.63
C SER A 27 15.64 -19.17 1.98
N ALA A 28 15.43 -18.00 1.34
CA ALA A 28 14.24 -17.69 0.55
C ALA A 28 13.97 -18.76 -0.53
N THR A 29 15.04 -19.32 -1.11
CA THR A 29 14.96 -20.40 -2.10
C THR A 29 14.34 -21.68 -1.58
N GLN A 30 14.27 -21.88 -0.25
CA GLN A 30 13.61 -23.03 0.35
C GLN A 30 12.08 -22.92 0.30
N PHE A 31 11.54 -21.69 0.34
CA PHE A 31 10.10 -21.44 0.44
C PHE A 31 9.49 -20.81 -0.81
N SER A 32 10.30 -20.35 -1.76
CA SER A 32 9.82 -19.64 -2.96
C SER A 32 10.31 -20.29 -4.24
N ARG A 33 9.38 -20.70 -5.11
CA ARG A 33 9.68 -21.11 -6.49
C ARG A 33 10.18 -19.93 -7.29
N TYR A 34 9.57 -18.75 -7.11
CA TYR A 34 10.02 -17.50 -7.71
C TYR A 34 11.50 -17.24 -7.41
N ALA A 35 11.93 -17.30 -6.15
CA ALA A 35 13.33 -17.07 -5.79
C ALA A 35 14.29 -18.07 -6.44
N ARG A 36 13.90 -19.36 -6.51
CA ARG A 36 14.69 -20.39 -7.18
C ARG A 36 14.86 -20.11 -8.67
N GLN A 37 13.76 -19.81 -9.36
CA GLN A 37 13.77 -19.51 -10.79
C GLN A 37 14.59 -18.26 -11.09
N MET A 38 14.42 -17.22 -10.29
CA MET A 38 15.15 -15.96 -10.41
C MET A 38 16.66 -16.13 -10.26
N ILE A 39 17.11 -16.86 -9.24
CA ILE A 39 18.54 -17.11 -9.00
C ILE A 39 19.12 -18.06 -10.05
N ALA A 40 18.34 -19.06 -10.50
CA ALA A 40 18.78 -19.95 -11.58
C ALA A 40 18.98 -19.20 -12.90
N ALA A 41 18.10 -18.25 -13.22
CA ALA A 41 18.21 -17.42 -14.42
C ALA A 41 19.29 -16.32 -14.30
N ARG A 42 19.54 -15.81 -13.08
CA ARG A 42 20.45 -14.70 -12.78
C ARG A 42 21.28 -15.02 -11.52
N PRO A 43 22.36 -15.82 -11.65
CA PRO A 43 23.15 -16.28 -10.51
C PRO A 43 23.73 -15.14 -9.64
N GLU A 44 23.96 -13.96 -10.21
CA GLU A 44 24.40 -12.76 -9.48
C GLU A 44 23.41 -12.28 -8.41
N LEU A 45 22.14 -12.70 -8.49
CA LEU A 45 21.12 -12.40 -7.49
C LEU A 45 21.27 -13.23 -6.20
N THR A 46 22.12 -14.26 -6.20
CA THR A 46 22.44 -15.03 -4.98
C THR A 46 22.96 -14.14 -3.85
N ALA A 47 23.63 -13.02 -4.19
CA ALA A 47 24.08 -12.04 -3.22
C ALA A 47 22.94 -11.46 -2.37
N GLU A 48 21.74 -11.30 -2.95
CA GLU A 48 20.55 -10.75 -2.28
C GLU A 48 19.99 -11.68 -1.20
N THR A 49 20.26 -12.98 -1.31
CA THR A 49 19.87 -14.00 -0.32
C THR A 49 21.01 -14.41 0.62
N GLY A 50 22.23 -13.94 0.35
CA GLY A 50 23.45 -14.20 1.15
C GLY A 50 23.78 -13.06 2.10
N ALA A 51 25.05 -12.64 2.14
CA ALA A 51 25.53 -11.61 3.06
C ALA A 51 24.79 -10.26 2.93
N ALA A 52 24.38 -9.88 1.71
CA ALA A 52 23.68 -8.60 1.48
C ALA A 52 22.28 -8.57 2.11
N ALA A 53 21.70 -9.73 2.45
CA ALA A 53 20.45 -9.81 3.19
C ALA A 53 20.54 -9.21 4.60
N GLY A 54 21.74 -8.94 5.12
CA GLY A 54 21.94 -8.31 6.43
C GLY A 54 21.29 -6.93 6.59
N THR A 55 21.05 -6.20 5.50
CA THR A 55 20.45 -4.85 5.53
C THR A 55 19.39 -4.67 4.44
N ALA A 56 18.24 -4.08 4.79
CA ALA A 56 17.20 -3.73 3.83
C ALA A 56 17.70 -2.74 2.76
N TRP A 57 17.07 -2.74 1.58
CA TRP A 57 17.29 -1.70 0.58
C TRP A 57 16.76 -0.36 1.09
N THR A 58 17.55 0.69 0.93
CA THR A 58 17.16 2.07 1.23
C THR A 58 16.80 2.81 -0.06
N ARG A 59 15.98 3.87 0.03
CA ARG A 59 15.71 4.75 -1.13
C ARG A 59 16.96 5.31 -1.78
N ALA A 60 18.01 5.58 -1.00
CA ALA A 60 19.30 6.03 -1.53
C ALA A 60 19.93 4.93 -2.39
N ALA A 61 20.10 3.73 -1.84
CA ALA A 61 20.66 2.60 -2.57
C ALA A 61 19.86 2.25 -3.84
N MET A 62 18.53 2.32 -3.79
CA MET A 62 17.67 2.12 -4.96
C MET A 62 17.95 3.14 -6.06
N ARG A 63 18.08 4.42 -5.70
CA ARG A 63 18.41 5.50 -6.66
C ARG A 63 19.81 5.36 -7.23
N ASP A 64 20.79 5.03 -6.39
CA ASP A 64 22.18 4.81 -6.79
C ASP A 64 22.27 3.64 -7.79
N PHE A 65 21.54 2.56 -7.54
CA PHE A 65 21.43 1.44 -8.47
C PHE A 65 20.86 1.87 -9.83
N LEU A 66 19.76 2.62 -9.84
CA LEU A 66 19.17 3.12 -11.09
C LEU A 66 20.14 4.02 -11.84
N HIS A 67 20.80 4.96 -11.14
CA HIS A 67 21.78 5.84 -11.75
C HIS A 67 22.93 5.06 -12.38
N ALA A 68 23.54 4.12 -11.64
CA ALA A 68 24.60 3.27 -12.15
C ALA A 68 24.17 2.44 -13.37
N ALA A 69 22.95 1.88 -13.35
CA ALA A 69 22.42 1.11 -14.46
C ALA A 69 22.24 1.96 -15.72
N LEU A 70 21.73 3.19 -15.60
CA LEU A 70 21.59 4.13 -16.72
C LEU A 70 22.95 4.55 -17.30
N GLN A 71 23.95 4.80 -16.44
CA GLN A 71 25.32 5.11 -16.90
C GLN A 71 25.97 3.95 -17.66
N GLN A 72 25.56 2.72 -17.38
CA GLN A 72 25.97 1.52 -18.12
C GLN A 72 25.16 1.31 -19.41
N GLY A 73 24.35 2.28 -19.83
CA GLY A 73 23.56 2.22 -21.07
C GLY A 73 22.25 1.43 -20.97
N ARG A 74 21.84 1.00 -19.76
CA ARG A 74 20.55 0.32 -19.58
C ARG A 74 19.41 1.33 -19.69
N GLY A 75 18.34 0.99 -20.41
CA GLY A 75 17.12 1.79 -20.40
C GLY A 75 16.41 1.77 -19.03
N MET A 76 15.66 2.84 -18.71
CA MET A 76 14.96 2.97 -17.42
C MET A 76 14.02 1.78 -17.12
N GLU A 77 13.30 1.31 -18.14
CA GLU A 77 12.36 0.19 -18.03
C GLU A 77 13.02 -1.09 -17.49
N SER A 78 14.18 -1.43 -18.07
CA SER A 78 14.99 -2.59 -17.69
C SER A 78 15.65 -2.38 -16.32
N ALA A 79 16.17 -1.17 -16.06
CA ALA A 79 16.80 -0.83 -14.78
C ALA A 79 15.84 -1.02 -13.60
N LEU A 80 14.58 -0.60 -13.74
CA LEU A 80 13.56 -0.76 -12.70
C LEU A 80 13.16 -2.23 -12.47
N ARG A 81 13.06 -3.05 -13.52
CA ARG A 81 12.78 -4.50 -13.38
C ARG A 81 13.92 -5.22 -12.67
N HIS A 82 15.16 -4.84 -12.97
CA HIS A 82 16.34 -5.36 -12.28
C HIS A 82 16.41 -4.93 -10.82
N LEU A 83 16.09 -3.66 -10.53
CA LEU A 83 15.99 -3.18 -9.15
C LEU A 83 14.92 -3.95 -8.38
N ARG A 84 13.72 -4.09 -8.96
CA ARG A 84 12.59 -4.78 -8.34
C ARG A 84 12.93 -6.23 -7.98
N ALA A 85 13.58 -6.95 -8.88
CA ALA A 85 14.05 -8.32 -8.61
C ALA A 85 14.98 -8.39 -7.38
N ARG A 86 15.96 -7.48 -7.29
CA ARG A 86 16.90 -7.44 -6.16
C ARG A 86 16.21 -7.09 -4.84
N VAL A 87 15.37 -6.06 -4.86
CA VAL A 87 14.62 -5.61 -3.69
C VAL A 87 13.68 -6.72 -3.19
N MET A 88 12.96 -7.38 -4.10
CA MET A 88 12.03 -8.45 -3.77
C MET A 88 12.76 -9.65 -3.14
N LEU A 89 13.87 -10.11 -3.73
CA LEU A 89 14.64 -11.24 -3.19
C LEU A 89 15.21 -10.94 -1.81
N ARG A 90 15.79 -9.75 -1.62
CA ARG A 90 16.34 -9.37 -0.31
C ARG A 90 15.26 -9.22 0.75
N THR A 91 14.14 -8.58 0.39
CA THR A 91 12.99 -8.40 1.29
C THR A 91 12.43 -9.75 1.70
N MET A 92 12.23 -10.65 0.73
CA MET A 92 11.77 -12.02 0.96
C MET A 92 12.73 -12.80 1.87
N GLN A 93 14.05 -12.72 1.63
CA GLN A 93 15.05 -13.38 2.49
C GLN A 93 14.96 -12.90 3.94
N ARG A 94 14.92 -11.59 4.15
CA ARG A 94 14.87 -10.99 5.49
C ARG A 94 13.57 -11.32 6.23
N ASP A 95 12.46 -11.33 5.51
CA ASP A 95 11.15 -11.62 6.06
C ASP A 95 10.99 -13.11 6.43
N LEU A 96 11.38 -14.02 5.54
CA LEU A 96 11.31 -15.48 5.76
C LEU A 96 12.31 -15.97 6.82
N SER A 97 13.43 -15.28 6.98
CA SER A 97 14.41 -15.58 8.03
C SER A 97 14.05 -14.98 9.40
N GLY A 98 12.96 -14.22 9.49
CA GLY A 98 12.49 -13.61 10.73
C GLY A 98 13.32 -12.41 11.20
N VAL A 99 14.23 -11.91 10.36
CA VAL A 99 15.11 -10.77 10.68
C VAL A 99 14.36 -9.44 10.49
N ALA A 100 13.49 -9.34 9.49
CA ALA A 100 12.70 -8.13 9.23
C ALA A 100 11.37 -8.13 9.99
N PRO A 101 11.04 -7.06 10.75
CA PRO A 101 9.67 -6.83 11.18
C PRO A 101 8.78 -6.51 9.98
N LEU A 102 7.47 -6.74 10.10
CA LEU A 102 6.50 -6.47 9.02
C LEU A 102 6.58 -5.02 8.50
N ALA A 103 6.80 -4.06 9.40
CA ALA A 103 6.94 -2.66 9.04
C ALA A 103 8.11 -2.41 8.05
N GLU A 104 9.24 -3.11 8.23
CA GLU A 104 10.39 -2.99 7.33
C GLU A 104 10.05 -3.54 5.94
N VAL A 105 9.41 -4.72 5.88
CA VAL A 105 8.98 -5.36 4.63
C VAL A 105 8.05 -4.44 3.84
N CYS A 106 7.00 -3.94 4.49
CA CYS A 106 6.03 -3.04 3.89
C CYS A 106 6.64 -1.72 3.42
N ARG A 107 7.53 -1.11 4.24
CA ARG A 107 8.21 0.14 3.88
C ARG A 107 9.19 -0.07 2.73
N CYS A 108 9.93 -1.17 2.69
CA CYS A 108 10.82 -1.48 1.58
C CYS A 108 10.07 -1.56 0.24
N MET A 109 8.92 -2.24 0.22
CA MET A 109 8.08 -2.34 -0.98
C MET A 109 7.43 -1.00 -1.37
N THR A 110 7.01 -0.22 -0.37
CA THR A 110 6.48 1.14 -0.58
C THR A 110 7.56 2.07 -1.16
N ASP A 111 8.77 2.02 -0.62
CA ASP A 111 9.92 2.79 -1.08
C ASP A 111 10.28 2.44 -2.52
N LEU A 112 10.26 1.15 -2.87
CA LEU A 112 10.45 0.71 -4.25
C LEU A 112 9.40 1.30 -5.19
N ALA A 113 8.12 1.30 -4.81
CA ALA A 113 7.05 1.90 -5.61
C ALA A 113 7.25 3.40 -5.79
N GLU A 114 7.56 4.14 -4.73
CA GLU A 114 7.79 5.58 -4.79
C GLU A 114 9.02 5.95 -5.64
N VAL A 115 10.13 5.22 -5.48
CA VAL A 115 11.33 5.41 -6.31
C VAL A 115 11.03 5.09 -7.78
N ALA A 116 10.29 4.02 -8.05
CA ALA A 116 9.93 3.64 -9.42
C ALA A 116 9.02 4.68 -10.10
N ILE A 117 8.01 5.19 -9.40
CA ILE A 117 7.12 6.24 -9.90
C ILE A 117 7.90 7.51 -10.21
N ALA A 118 8.76 7.96 -9.28
CA ALA A 118 9.57 9.16 -9.48
C ALA A 118 10.55 9.00 -10.66
N ALA A 119 11.21 7.84 -10.78
CA ALA A 119 12.12 7.54 -11.87
C ALA A 119 11.40 7.48 -13.22
N ALA A 120 10.19 6.89 -13.27
CA ALA A 120 9.36 6.86 -14.48
C ALA A 120 9.03 8.29 -14.95
N ILE A 121 8.52 9.15 -14.05
CA ILE A 121 8.21 10.56 -14.37
C ILE A 121 9.45 11.29 -14.92
N ALA A 122 10.59 11.15 -14.23
CA ALA A 122 11.83 11.81 -14.63
C ALA A 122 12.34 11.33 -16.00
N SER A 123 12.15 10.05 -16.33
CA SER A 123 12.59 9.50 -17.62
C SER A 123 11.68 9.84 -18.80
N ILE A 124 10.38 10.03 -18.56
CA ILE A 124 9.37 10.24 -19.61
C ILE A 124 9.18 11.73 -19.91
N SER A 125 9.22 12.59 -18.88
CA SER A 125 8.88 14.02 -19.02
C SER A 125 9.70 14.75 -20.07
N PRO A 126 11.04 14.60 -20.17
CA PRO A 126 11.83 15.33 -21.17
C PRO A 126 11.41 15.05 -22.62
N GLU A 127 11.04 13.81 -22.93
CA GLU A 127 10.58 13.45 -24.27
C GLU A 127 9.19 14.02 -24.57
N LEU A 128 8.29 14.02 -23.58
CA LEU A 128 6.98 14.65 -23.72
C LEU A 128 7.10 16.17 -23.82
N ASP A 129 7.99 16.80 -23.05
CA ASP A 129 8.24 18.25 -23.13
C ASP A 129 8.69 18.64 -24.54
N ALA A 130 9.59 17.86 -25.15
CA ALA A 130 10.08 18.12 -26.51
C ALA A 130 8.99 17.95 -27.59
N ARG A 131 8.00 17.09 -27.34
CA ARG A 131 6.93 16.76 -28.30
C ARG A 131 5.67 17.61 -28.13
N MET A 132 5.26 17.83 -26.88
CA MET A 132 3.98 18.41 -26.50
C MET A 132 4.13 19.77 -25.82
N GLY A 133 5.35 20.22 -25.53
CA GLY A 133 5.58 21.45 -24.78
C GLY A 133 5.50 21.21 -23.27
N ILE A 134 5.84 22.26 -22.52
CA ILE A 134 5.94 22.17 -21.05
C ILE A 134 4.58 22.56 -20.45
N PRO A 135 3.97 21.74 -19.57
CA PRO A 135 2.76 22.16 -18.88
C PRO A 135 3.09 23.31 -17.93
N VAL A 136 2.59 24.52 -18.20
CA VAL A 136 2.84 25.71 -17.38
C VAL A 136 1.55 26.17 -16.71
N ALA A 137 1.66 26.77 -15.53
CA ALA A 137 0.51 27.33 -14.86
C ALA A 137 0.05 28.61 -15.60
N PRO A 138 -1.26 28.78 -15.84
CA PRO A 138 -1.76 29.91 -16.62
C PRO A 138 -1.59 31.24 -15.88
N PRO A 139 -1.59 32.37 -16.60
CA PRO A 139 -1.56 33.71 -15.99
C PRO A 139 -2.68 33.89 -14.95
N GLY A 140 -2.37 34.58 -13.85
CA GLY A 140 -3.34 34.85 -12.78
C GLY A 140 -3.49 33.74 -11.73
N THR A 141 -2.80 32.61 -11.88
CA THR A 141 -2.73 31.56 -10.85
C THR A 141 -1.50 31.73 -9.94
N PRO A 142 -1.49 31.14 -8.73
CA PRO A 142 -0.36 31.26 -7.79
C PRO A 142 1.00 30.81 -8.35
N GLY A 143 1.01 29.95 -9.37
CA GLY A 143 2.21 29.38 -9.99
C GLY A 143 2.54 29.92 -11.38
N ALA A 144 1.87 31.00 -11.82
CA ALA A 144 1.90 31.49 -13.21
C ALA A 144 3.30 31.47 -13.86
N GLY A 145 3.40 30.84 -15.04
CA GLY A 145 4.64 30.70 -15.80
C GLY A 145 5.61 29.62 -15.30
N GLY A 146 5.36 29.03 -14.12
CA GLY A 146 6.08 27.86 -13.62
C GLY A 146 5.56 26.55 -14.22
N ARG A 147 6.43 25.53 -14.27
CA ARG A 147 6.04 24.17 -14.67
C ARG A 147 5.05 23.59 -13.66
N GLN A 148 3.94 23.05 -14.14
CA GLN A 148 3.01 22.29 -13.32
C GLN A 148 3.55 20.86 -13.07
N PRO A 149 3.52 20.37 -11.81
CA PRO A 149 3.89 18.98 -11.53
C PRO A 149 2.72 18.02 -11.79
N LEU A 150 3.04 16.78 -12.16
CA LEU A 150 2.14 15.66 -11.96
C LEU A 150 2.19 15.22 -10.50
N LEU A 151 1.06 15.26 -9.81
CA LEU A 151 0.89 14.67 -8.49
C LEU A 151 0.35 13.26 -8.64
N VAL A 152 1.14 12.28 -8.21
CA VAL A 152 0.71 10.89 -8.10
C VAL A 152 0.27 10.66 -6.66
N VAL A 153 -1.00 10.31 -6.48
CA VAL A 153 -1.54 9.90 -5.18
C VAL A 153 -1.51 8.39 -5.09
N GLY A 154 -0.77 7.85 -4.11
CA GLY A 154 -0.87 6.45 -3.74
C GLY A 154 -2.10 6.23 -2.88
N MET A 155 -2.96 5.31 -3.28
CA MET A 155 -4.16 4.91 -2.57
C MET A 155 -3.92 3.61 -1.78
N GLY A 156 -4.89 3.21 -0.96
CA GLY A 156 -4.88 1.92 -0.28
C GLY A 156 -3.57 1.64 0.49
N LYS A 157 -2.97 0.48 0.24
CA LYS A 157 -1.74 0.05 0.94
C LYS A 157 -0.52 0.91 0.60
N LEU A 158 -0.40 1.40 -0.64
CA LEU A 158 0.68 2.31 -1.02
C LEU A 158 0.57 3.64 -0.26
N GLY A 159 -0.64 4.18 -0.22
CA GLY A 159 -0.94 5.41 0.50
C GLY A 159 -0.69 5.32 2.01
N GLY A 160 -1.03 4.19 2.63
CA GLY A 160 -0.69 3.85 4.01
C GLY A 160 0.79 3.51 4.26
N GLY A 161 1.59 3.40 3.19
CA GLY A 161 2.96 2.90 3.22
C GLY A 161 3.08 1.46 3.75
N GLU A 162 1.99 0.72 3.65
CA GLU A 162 1.84 -0.64 4.13
C GLU A 162 1.74 -1.62 2.96
N LEU A 163 2.46 -1.35 1.85
CA LEU A 163 2.39 -2.12 0.61
C LEU A 163 2.74 -3.60 0.83
N ASN A 164 2.06 -4.48 0.09
CA ASN A 164 2.37 -5.91 0.08
C ASN A 164 3.53 -6.22 -0.86
N VAL A 165 4.02 -7.44 -0.76
CA VAL A 165 5.17 -7.94 -1.54
C VAL A 165 4.80 -8.27 -2.98
N SER A 166 3.54 -8.67 -3.22
CA SER A 166 2.98 -8.79 -4.57
C SER A 166 1.53 -8.29 -4.59
N SER A 167 1.36 -6.98 -4.70
CA SER A 167 0.05 -6.33 -4.91
C SER A 167 0.12 -5.28 -5.99
N ASP A 168 -1.05 -4.87 -6.47
CA ASP A 168 -1.19 -3.68 -7.29
C ASP A 168 -0.74 -2.44 -6.49
N ILE A 169 -0.36 -1.41 -7.24
CA ILE A 169 -0.29 -0.04 -6.74
C ILE A 169 -1.50 0.72 -7.25
N ASP A 170 -2.37 1.13 -6.33
CA ASP A 170 -3.55 1.93 -6.62
C ASP A 170 -3.14 3.41 -6.75
N LEU A 171 -3.31 4.02 -7.92
CA LEU A 171 -2.86 5.38 -8.20
C LEU A 171 -3.99 6.29 -8.68
N VAL A 172 -3.93 7.57 -8.29
CA VAL A 172 -4.71 8.66 -8.90
C VAL A 172 -3.74 9.74 -9.36
N PHE A 173 -3.89 10.19 -10.61
CA PHE A 173 -3.08 11.24 -11.19
C PHE A 173 -3.82 12.56 -11.17
N VAL A 174 -3.20 13.57 -10.57
CA VAL A 174 -3.79 14.90 -10.37
C VAL A 174 -2.78 15.96 -10.78
N TYR A 175 -3.24 17.07 -11.35
CA TYR A 175 -2.42 18.26 -11.62
C TYR A 175 -3.13 19.53 -11.15
N PRO A 176 -2.42 20.65 -10.93
CA PRO A 176 -3.01 21.84 -10.33
C PRO A 176 -4.09 22.51 -11.20
N GLU A 177 -3.72 23.03 -12.36
CA GLU A 177 -4.53 23.97 -13.15
C GLU A 177 -4.74 23.45 -14.57
N GLU A 178 -5.92 23.69 -15.13
CA GLU A 178 -6.15 23.54 -16.58
C GLU A 178 -5.41 24.63 -17.37
N GLY A 179 -5.32 24.44 -18.69
CA GLY A 179 -4.71 25.39 -19.61
C GLY A 179 -3.94 24.71 -20.72
N ASP A 180 -3.03 25.45 -21.34
CA ASP A 180 -2.22 25.00 -22.46
C ASP A 180 -0.76 24.78 -22.06
N THR A 181 -0.10 23.92 -22.83
CA THR A 181 1.35 23.71 -22.75
C THR A 181 2.10 24.86 -23.42
N ASP A 182 3.27 25.19 -22.89
CA ASP A 182 4.19 26.11 -23.53
C ASP A 182 4.97 25.40 -24.65
N THR A 183 4.58 25.71 -25.89
CA THR A 183 5.15 25.12 -27.10
C THR A 183 6.20 25.99 -27.78
N ARG A 184 6.61 27.12 -27.16
CA ARG A 184 7.58 28.08 -27.74
C ARG A 184 8.94 27.47 -28.08
N ALA A 185 9.32 26.39 -27.40
CA ALA A 185 10.59 25.69 -27.59
C ALA A 185 10.51 24.53 -28.61
N ILE A 186 9.34 24.20 -29.16
CA ILE A 186 9.16 23.06 -30.06
C ILE A 186 9.59 23.43 -31.49
N GLN A 187 10.48 22.63 -32.07
CA GLN A 187 10.89 22.76 -33.48
C GLN A 187 9.81 22.17 -34.41
N GLY A 188 9.29 22.96 -35.35
CA GLY A 188 8.35 22.47 -36.37
C GLY A 188 6.96 23.13 -36.38
N GLY A 189 6.66 24.03 -35.43
CA GLY A 189 5.42 24.83 -35.41
C GLY A 189 4.68 24.75 -34.08
N ARG A 190 3.67 25.61 -33.92
CA ARG A 190 2.77 25.62 -32.74
C ARG A 190 1.74 24.50 -32.88
N HIS A 191 1.83 23.50 -32.01
CA HIS A 191 0.72 22.62 -31.70
C HIS A 191 0.19 23.01 -30.32
N ASP A 192 -1.09 23.35 -30.24
CA ASP A 192 -1.72 23.73 -28.97
C ASP A 192 -2.19 22.47 -28.26
N TYR A 193 -1.31 21.87 -27.45
CA TYR A 193 -1.69 20.78 -26.54
C TYR A 193 -2.15 21.35 -25.21
N SER A 194 -3.25 20.84 -24.70
CA SER A 194 -3.70 21.15 -23.34
C SER A 194 -2.81 20.47 -22.29
N VAL A 195 -2.76 21.05 -21.09
CA VAL A 195 -2.17 20.44 -19.90
C VAL A 195 -2.82 19.09 -19.59
N HIS A 196 -4.13 18.98 -19.81
CA HIS A 196 -4.88 17.73 -19.70
C HIS A 196 -4.34 16.63 -20.62
N GLU A 197 -4.13 16.93 -21.90
CA GLU A 197 -3.58 15.97 -22.87
C GLU A 197 -2.15 15.56 -22.49
N TYR A 198 -1.32 16.51 -22.08
CA TYR A 198 0.04 16.25 -21.62
C TYR A 198 0.04 15.25 -20.45
N PHE A 199 -0.75 15.50 -19.40
CA PHE A 199 -0.74 14.64 -18.21
C PHE A 199 -1.43 13.29 -18.43
N ASN A 200 -2.44 13.21 -19.30
CA ASN A 200 -2.97 11.91 -19.73
C ASN A 200 -1.92 11.10 -20.50
N ALA A 201 -1.14 11.73 -21.39
CA ALA A 201 -0.06 11.06 -22.12
C ALA A 201 1.06 10.59 -21.16
N LEU A 202 1.47 11.44 -20.22
CA LEU A 202 2.44 11.10 -19.18
C LEU A 202 1.94 9.94 -18.31
N GLY A 203 0.70 10.01 -17.83
CA GLY A 203 0.08 8.96 -17.03
C GLY A 203 0.05 7.62 -17.75
N LYS A 204 -0.35 7.59 -19.04
CA LYS A 204 -0.38 6.36 -19.84
C LYS A 204 1.01 5.72 -19.95
N ARG A 205 2.05 6.53 -20.18
CA ARG A 205 3.42 6.04 -20.29
C ARG A 205 4.00 5.55 -18.97
N ILE A 206 3.69 6.23 -17.85
CA ILE A 206 4.09 5.76 -16.51
C ILE A 206 3.45 4.41 -16.22
N THR A 207 2.14 4.29 -16.41
CA THR A 207 1.39 3.04 -16.20
C THR A 207 1.97 1.91 -17.04
N ALA A 208 2.22 2.14 -18.33
CA ALA A 208 2.83 1.15 -19.22
C ALA A 208 4.24 0.72 -18.76
N LEU A 209 5.12 1.68 -18.45
CA LEU A 209 6.50 1.40 -18.03
C LEU A 209 6.56 0.53 -16.76
N LEU A 210 5.67 0.78 -15.80
CA LEU A 210 5.61 0.06 -14.53
C LEU A 210 4.96 -1.32 -14.67
N SER A 211 3.90 -1.45 -15.48
CA SER A 211 3.02 -2.63 -15.48
C SER A 211 3.24 -3.62 -16.61
N MET A 212 3.81 -3.19 -17.74
CA MET A 212 3.91 -4.04 -18.94
C MET A 212 4.82 -5.25 -18.67
N PRO A 213 4.34 -6.49 -18.81
CA PRO A 213 5.19 -7.67 -18.67
C PRO A 213 6.20 -7.73 -19.82
N THR A 214 7.46 -8.01 -19.47
CA THR A 214 8.55 -8.24 -20.43
C THR A 214 9.29 -9.53 -20.07
N ALA A 215 10.30 -9.92 -20.85
CA ALA A 215 11.19 -11.02 -20.50
C ALA A 215 11.94 -10.80 -19.16
N GLU A 216 12.13 -9.54 -18.75
CA GLU A 216 12.75 -9.18 -17.46
C GLU A 216 11.73 -9.09 -16.30
N GLY A 217 10.45 -9.34 -16.60
CA GLY A 217 9.32 -9.21 -15.68
C GLY A 217 8.58 -7.87 -15.81
N PHE A 218 8.00 -7.43 -14.71
CA PHE A 218 7.29 -6.15 -14.54
C PHE A 218 7.79 -5.47 -13.25
N VAL A 219 7.48 -4.18 -13.06
CA VAL A 219 7.83 -3.44 -11.82
C VAL A 219 6.69 -3.58 -10.82
N PHE A 220 5.51 -3.08 -11.18
CA PHE A 220 4.27 -3.20 -10.40
C PHE A 220 3.08 -3.31 -11.34
N ARG A 221 2.10 -4.13 -10.95
CA ARG A 221 0.75 -4.02 -11.51
C ARG A 221 0.16 -2.69 -11.02
N VAL A 222 -0.50 -1.94 -11.91
CA VAL A 222 -1.01 -0.60 -11.61
C VAL A 222 -2.54 -0.62 -11.73
N ASP A 223 -3.22 -0.18 -10.68
CA ASP A 223 -4.67 -0.02 -10.67
C ASP A 223 -5.04 1.47 -10.63
N MET A 224 -5.86 1.90 -11.59
CA MET A 224 -6.31 3.29 -11.73
C MET A 224 -7.80 3.45 -11.41
N ARG A 225 -8.50 2.41 -10.94
CA ARG A 225 -9.97 2.39 -10.80
C ARG A 225 -10.51 3.27 -9.68
N LEU A 226 -9.65 3.68 -8.73
CA LEU A 226 -10.03 4.57 -7.63
C LEU A 226 -10.01 6.07 -8.01
N ARG A 227 -9.71 6.40 -9.28
CA ARG A 227 -9.80 7.78 -9.78
C ARG A 227 -11.27 8.21 -9.96
N PRO A 228 -11.57 9.52 -9.97
CA PRO A 228 -12.91 10.03 -10.28
C PRO A 228 -13.53 9.39 -11.54
N TRP A 229 -14.80 9.00 -11.44
CA TRP A 229 -15.55 8.27 -12.48
C TRP A 229 -14.99 6.88 -12.86
N GLY A 230 -14.03 6.35 -12.11
CA GLY A 230 -13.45 5.02 -12.33
C GLY A 230 -12.90 4.87 -13.75
N ASP A 231 -13.16 3.73 -14.39
CA ASP A 231 -12.63 3.43 -15.72
C ASP A 231 -13.14 4.35 -16.83
N ALA A 232 -14.30 4.98 -16.64
CA ALA A 232 -14.87 5.93 -17.58
C ALA A 232 -14.27 7.34 -17.47
N GLY A 233 -13.55 7.63 -16.38
CA GLY A 233 -12.94 8.94 -16.14
C GLY A 233 -11.60 9.12 -16.86
N PRO A 234 -11.15 10.39 -17.03
CA PRO A 234 -9.83 10.69 -17.55
C PRO A 234 -8.75 10.07 -16.66
N LEU A 235 -7.57 9.82 -17.23
CA LEU A 235 -6.48 9.18 -16.48
C LEU A 235 -5.84 10.17 -15.49
N ALA A 236 -5.75 11.44 -15.88
CA ALA A 236 -5.31 12.56 -15.03
C ALA A 236 -6.40 13.64 -14.95
N ILE A 237 -6.54 14.29 -13.80
CA ILE A 237 -7.57 15.29 -13.51
C ILE A 237 -6.99 16.54 -12.86
N SER A 238 -7.52 17.73 -13.15
CA SER A 238 -7.15 18.98 -12.46
C SER A 238 -7.66 19.03 -11.02
N PHE A 239 -7.14 19.96 -10.21
CA PHE A 239 -7.66 20.19 -8.86
C PHE A 239 -9.12 20.62 -8.89
N ASP A 240 -9.48 21.58 -9.74
CA ASP A 240 -10.86 22.08 -9.86
C ASP A 240 -11.85 20.94 -10.19
N ALA A 241 -11.51 20.10 -11.19
CA ALA A 241 -12.38 19.00 -11.57
C ALA A 241 -12.46 17.91 -10.47
N LEU A 242 -11.37 17.66 -9.74
CA LEU A 242 -11.38 16.76 -8.59
C LEU A 242 -12.25 17.32 -7.46
N GLU A 243 -12.12 18.60 -7.13
CA GLU A 243 -12.93 19.25 -6.09
C GLU A 243 -14.42 19.18 -6.46
N GLN A 244 -14.77 19.56 -7.69
CA GLN A 244 -16.14 19.49 -8.18
C GLN A 244 -16.69 18.06 -8.07
N TYR A 245 -15.91 17.05 -8.45
CA TYR A 245 -16.31 15.65 -8.33
C TYR A 245 -16.55 15.24 -6.86
N LEU A 246 -15.58 15.49 -5.98
CA LEU A 246 -15.67 15.08 -4.58
C LEU A 246 -16.83 15.76 -3.84
N VAL A 247 -17.15 17.00 -4.19
CA VAL A 247 -18.28 17.75 -3.61
C VAL A 247 -19.62 17.26 -4.15
N THR A 248 -19.74 17.05 -5.46
CA THR A 248 -21.05 16.81 -6.10
C THR A 248 -21.41 15.33 -6.23
N GLN A 249 -20.43 14.44 -6.38
CA GLN A 249 -20.63 13.04 -6.74
C GLN A 249 -19.91 12.06 -5.80
N GLY A 250 -19.00 12.56 -4.95
CA GLY A 250 -18.16 11.72 -4.09
C GLY A 250 -18.96 10.89 -3.09
N ARG A 251 -18.81 9.56 -3.19
CA ARG A 251 -19.55 8.56 -2.42
C ARG A 251 -18.89 8.25 -1.08
N GLU A 252 -19.66 7.65 -0.18
CA GLU A 252 -19.20 7.32 1.18
C GLU A 252 -18.06 6.29 1.19
N TRP A 253 -18.09 5.30 0.30
CA TRP A 253 -16.98 4.35 0.13
C TRP A 253 -15.72 5.02 -0.42
N GLU A 254 -15.83 6.12 -1.17
CA GLU A 254 -14.67 6.85 -1.67
C GLU A 254 -13.98 7.60 -0.54
N ARG A 255 -14.72 8.09 0.47
CA ARG A 255 -14.12 8.66 1.69
C ARG A 255 -13.27 7.61 2.39
N TYR A 256 -13.77 6.38 2.50
CA TYR A 256 -13.04 5.23 3.04
C TYR A 256 -11.74 4.98 2.25
N ALA A 257 -11.80 4.97 0.91
CA ALA A 257 -10.61 4.82 0.07
C ALA A 257 -9.59 5.96 0.24
N TRP A 258 -10.06 7.21 0.25
CA TRP A 258 -9.24 8.41 0.35
C TRP A 258 -8.62 8.64 1.74
N ILE A 259 -9.06 7.95 2.81
CA ILE A 259 -8.34 7.94 4.10
C ILE A 259 -6.87 7.62 3.91
N LYS A 260 -6.57 6.66 3.03
CA LYS A 260 -5.19 6.23 2.78
C LYS A 260 -4.50 7.09 1.72
N GLY A 261 -5.22 7.92 0.97
CA GLY A 261 -4.68 8.74 -0.11
C GLY A 261 -3.51 9.60 0.35
N ARG A 262 -2.33 9.40 -0.27
CA ARG A 262 -1.09 10.12 0.04
C ARG A 262 -0.39 10.54 -1.23
N THR A 263 -0.09 11.82 -1.35
CA THR A 263 0.69 12.33 -2.46
C THR A 263 2.14 11.84 -2.38
N LEU A 264 2.64 11.30 -3.50
CA LEU A 264 3.97 10.70 -3.62
C LEU A 264 4.94 11.60 -4.40
N THR A 265 4.41 12.48 -5.25
CA THR A 265 5.18 13.35 -6.15
C THR A 265 4.63 14.77 -6.17
N GLY A 266 5.30 15.66 -6.90
CA GLY A 266 5.00 17.09 -6.94
C GLY A 266 5.71 17.87 -5.83
N ASP A 267 5.74 19.18 -5.97
CA ASP A 267 6.36 20.05 -4.97
C ASP A 267 5.50 20.19 -3.70
N VAL A 268 6.11 20.74 -2.64
CA VAL A 268 5.47 20.88 -1.32
C VAL A 268 4.21 21.75 -1.37
N ALA A 269 4.17 22.76 -2.24
CA ALA A 269 3.02 23.65 -2.35
C ALA A 269 1.84 22.92 -3.01
N ALA A 270 2.07 22.24 -4.13
CA ALA A 270 1.05 21.45 -4.81
C ALA A 270 0.53 20.29 -3.94
N GLN A 271 1.42 19.59 -3.21
CA GLN A 271 1.02 18.53 -2.28
C GLN A 271 0.14 19.08 -1.14
N ARG A 272 0.45 20.28 -0.62
CA ARG A 272 -0.35 20.94 0.41
C ARG A 272 -1.72 21.36 -0.12
N ALA A 273 -1.77 21.93 -1.32
CA ALA A 273 -3.03 22.31 -1.97
C ALA A 273 -3.96 21.10 -2.15
N LEU A 274 -3.45 20.00 -2.70
CA LEU A 274 -4.24 18.77 -2.84
C LEU A 274 -4.70 18.21 -1.49
N THR A 275 -3.84 18.27 -0.46
CA THR A 275 -4.22 17.86 0.90
C THR A 275 -5.36 18.71 1.45
N GLN A 276 -5.35 20.03 1.22
CA GLN A 276 -6.40 20.94 1.66
C GLN A 276 -7.72 20.71 0.91
N LEU A 277 -7.65 20.36 -0.37
CA LEU A 277 -8.80 20.01 -1.20
C LEU A 277 -9.47 18.71 -0.75
N VAL A 278 -8.69 17.65 -0.53
CA VAL A 278 -9.21 16.30 -0.21
C VAL A 278 -9.62 16.16 1.26
N ARG A 279 -8.96 16.86 2.20
CA ARG A 279 -9.18 16.69 3.63
C ARG A 279 -10.64 16.92 4.07
N PRO A 280 -11.36 17.98 3.64
CA PRO A 280 -12.77 18.20 4.00
C PRO A 280 -13.69 17.10 3.49
N PHE A 281 -13.36 16.48 2.34
CA PHE A 281 -14.06 15.32 1.84
C PHE A 281 -13.86 14.11 2.76
N VAL A 282 -12.62 13.77 3.13
CA VAL A 282 -12.39 12.57 3.96
C VAL A 282 -12.85 12.76 5.41
N PHE A 283 -12.47 13.88 6.03
CA PHE A 283 -12.57 14.10 7.47
C PHE A 283 -13.57 15.20 7.80
N ARG A 284 -14.86 14.86 7.76
CA ARG A 284 -15.96 15.77 8.04
C ARG A 284 -15.91 16.30 9.48
N LYS A 285 -16.03 17.62 9.65
CA LYS A 285 -16.07 18.26 10.98
C LYS A 285 -17.35 17.92 11.76
N TYR A 286 -18.45 17.73 11.03
CA TYR A 286 -19.76 17.35 11.55
C TYR A 286 -20.23 16.10 10.81
N LEU A 287 -20.69 15.11 11.58
CA LEU A 287 -21.31 13.90 11.04
C LEU A 287 -22.79 14.00 11.29
N ASP A 288 -23.57 13.90 10.21
CA ASP A 288 -25.01 13.80 10.28
C ASP A 288 -25.44 12.33 10.35
N TYR A 289 -26.75 12.10 10.46
CA TYR A 289 -27.33 10.76 10.48
C TYR A 289 -27.00 9.97 9.21
N GLY A 290 -26.91 10.64 8.05
CA GLY A 290 -26.57 10.02 6.77
C GLY A 290 -25.17 9.40 6.76
N ALA A 291 -24.17 10.11 7.31
CA ALA A 291 -22.81 9.60 7.43
C ALA A 291 -22.74 8.33 8.31
N PHE A 292 -23.45 8.30 9.44
CA PHE A 292 -23.52 7.11 10.30
C PHE A 292 -24.25 5.94 9.62
N ALA A 293 -25.37 6.23 8.92
CA ALA A 293 -26.10 5.22 8.17
C ALA A 293 -25.21 4.57 7.09
N ALA A 294 -24.43 5.37 6.36
CA ALA A 294 -23.52 4.88 5.33
C ALA A 294 -22.39 4.00 5.91
N MET A 295 -21.85 4.34 7.09
CA MET A 295 -20.86 3.48 7.75
C MET A 295 -21.45 2.14 8.19
N ARG A 296 -22.70 2.13 8.67
CA ARG A 296 -23.42 0.87 8.99
C ARG A 296 -23.74 0.07 7.74
N GLU A 297 -24.05 0.72 6.63
CA GLU A 297 -24.26 0.06 5.34
C GLU A 297 -22.97 -0.60 4.85
N LEU A 298 -21.83 0.10 4.88
CA LEU A 298 -20.54 -0.48 4.54
C LEU A 298 -20.17 -1.67 5.45
N HIS A 299 -20.46 -1.56 6.75
CA HIS A 299 -20.27 -2.67 7.69
C HIS A 299 -21.12 -3.90 7.32
N ALA A 300 -22.40 -3.69 7.01
CA ALA A 300 -23.32 -4.74 6.59
C ALA A 300 -22.89 -5.39 5.27
N GLN A 301 -22.49 -4.59 4.28
CA GLN A 301 -21.98 -5.09 2.99
C GLN A 301 -20.75 -5.98 3.16
N ILE A 302 -19.78 -5.57 3.98
CA ILE A 302 -18.59 -6.39 4.28
C ILE A 302 -19.00 -7.70 4.95
N ARG A 303 -19.93 -7.66 5.90
CA ARG A 303 -20.43 -8.84 6.61
C ARG A 303 -21.13 -9.83 5.68
N GLU A 304 -21.96 -9.34 4.78
CA GLU A 304 -22.67 -10.18 3.79
C GLU A 304 -21.70 -10.84 2.80
N GLU A 305 -20.69 -10.10 2.35
CA GLU A 305 -19.66 -10.65 1.46
C GLU A 305 -18.85 -11.75 2.16
N VAL A 306 -18.43 -11.51 3.40
CA VAL A 306 -17.69 -12.45 4.26
C VAL A 306 -18.46 -13.76 4.48
N ALA A 307 -19.80 -13.73 4.53
CA ALA A 307 -20.63 -14.91 4.75
C ALA A 307 -20.62 -15.91 3.55
N ARG A 308 -20.06 -15.51 2.40
CA ARG A 308 -19.92 -16.38 1.23
C ARG A 308 -18.86 -17.45 1.49
N ARG A 309 -19.25 -18.73 1.33
CA ARG A 309 -18.38 -19.90 1.58
C ARG A 309 -17.06 -19.86 0.80
N GLU A 310 -17.07 -19.25 -0.38
CA GLU A 310 -15.93 -19.11 -1.28
C GLU A 310 -14.77 -18.32 -0.65
N LEU A 311 -15.05 -17.43 0.31
CA LEU A 311 -14.02 -16.61 0.95
C LEU A 311 -13.39 -17.26 2.19
N ALA A 312 -13.77 -18.48 2.56
CA ALA A 312 -13.24 -19.13 3.76
C ALA A 312 -11.71 -19.25 3.74
N ALA A 313 -11.12 -19.55 2.58
CA ALA A 313 -9.67 -19.64 2.40
C ALA A 313 -8.97 -18.28 2.15
N HIS A 314 -9.74 -17.18 2.03
CA HIS A 314 -9.22 -15.88 1.65
C HIS A 314 -8.79 -15.06 2.88
N VAL A 315 -7.50 -14.79 3.05
CA VAL A 315 -6.96 -14.19 4.30
C VAL A 315 -7.31 -12.70 4.48
N LYS A 316 -7.58 -12.01 3.36
CA LYS A 316 -7.97 -10.58 3.37
C LYS A 316 -9.49 -10.37 3.48
N LEU A 317 -10.28 -11.04 2.64
CA LEU A 317 -11.73 -10.82 2.51
C LEU A 317 -12.60 -11.81 3.28
N GLY A 318 -12.06 -12.96 3.69
CA GLY A 318 -12.82 -13.93 4.46
C GLY A 318 -13.04 -13.52 5.92
N PRO A 319 -13.78 -14.33 6.70
CA PRO A 319 -14.14 -13.99 8.08
C PRO A 319 -12.93 -13.67 8.94
N GLY A 320 -12.94 -12.55 9.65
CA GLY A 320 -11.84 -12.14 10.53
C GLY A 320 -10.56 -11.77 9.78
N GLY A 321 -10.68 -11.49 8.49
CA GLY A 321 -9.58 -11.17 7.61
C GLY A 321 -9.04 -9.75 7.79
N ILE A 322 -7.98 -9.46 7.03
CA ILE A 322 -7.28 -8.17 7.06
C ILE A 322 -8.24 -6.99 6.86
N ARG A 323 -9.23 -7.13 5.95
CA ARG A 323 -10.19 -6.07 5.63
C ARG A 323 -11.07 -5.68 6.81
N GLU A 324 -11.48 -6.63 7.65
CA GLU A 324 -12.27 -6.32 8.85
C GLU A 324 -11.46 -5.46 9.84
N ILE A 325 -10.16 -5.75 10.02
CA ILE A 325 -9.26 -4.95 10.87
C ILE A 325 -9.07 -3.54 10.29
N GLU A 326 -8.81 -3.45 8.97
CA GLU A 326 -8.68 -2.16 8.27
C GLU A 326 -9.96 -1.34 8.42
N PHE A 327 -11.13 -1.99 8.33
CA PHE A 327 -12.43 -1.35 8.49
C PHE A 327 -12.62 -0.79 9.90
N ILE A 328 -12.35 -1.57 10.94
CA ILE A 328 -12.47 -1.11 12.34
C ILE A 328 -11.63 0.17 12.53
N ALA A 329 -10.36 0.13 12.14
CA ALA A 329 -9.47 1.28 12.28
C ALA A 329 -10.02 2.51 11.53
N GLN A 330 -10.39 2.35 10.25
CA GLN A 330 -10.83 3.45 9.39
C GLN A 330 -12.23 3.97 9.76
N ALA A 331 -13.11 3.15 10.31
CA ALA A 331 -14.41 3.59 10.81
C ALA A 331 -14.22 4.65 11.92
N PHE A 332 -13.31 4.41 12.87
CA PHE A 332 -12.96 5.44 13.86
C PHE A 332 -12.36 6.70 13.24
N GLN A 333 -11.56 6.56 12.18
CA GLN A 333 -11.00 7.71 11.47
C GLN A 333 -12.08 8.55 10.78
N LEU A 334 -13.07 7.92 10.14
CA LEU A 334 -14.22 8.63 9.56
C LEU A 334 -15.06 9.31 10.64
N ILE A 335 -15.26 8.65 11.80
CA ILE A 335 -16.08 9.18 12.89
C ILE A 335 -15.40 10.36 13.62
N ARG A 336 -14.09 10.26 13.85
CA ARG A 336 -13.38 11.16 14.78
C ARG A 336 -12.34 12.04 14.09
N GLY A 337 -11.80 11.64 12.95
CA GLY A 337 -10.66 12.27 12.29
C GLY A 337 -10.91 13.72 11.86
N GLY A 338 -12.16 14.13 11.66
CA GLY A 338 -12.52 15.54 11.41
C GLY A 338 -12.31 16.47 12.61
N ARG A 339 -12.34 15.94 13.84
CA ARG A 339 -12.13 16.68 15.10
C ARG A 339 -10.77 16.35 15.72
N GLU A 340 -10.29 15.13 15.51
CA GLU A 340 -9.04 14.61 16.08
C GLU A 340 -8.01 14.41 14.98
N GLN A 341 -7.20 15.43 14.70
CA GLN A 341 -6.22 15.39 13.61
C GLN A 341 -5.20 14.24 13.72
N ALA A 342 -4.91 13.76 14.93
CA ALA A 342 -4.05 12.59 15.14
C ALA A 342 -4.59 11.32 14.42
N LEU A 343 -5.91 11.17 14.33
CA LEU A 343 -6.55 10.05 13.63
C LEU A 343 -6.59 10.22 12.10
N GLN A 344 -5.91 11.23 11.56
CA GLN A 344 -5.66 11.37 10.12
C GLN A 344 -4.36 10.67 9.69
N THR A 345 -3.64 10.00 10.61
CA THR A 345 -2.52 9.12 10.23
C THR A 345 -3.03 7.96 9.37
N ARG A 346 -2.19 7.46 8.48
CA ARG A 346 -2.59 6.46 7.47
C ARG A 346 -2.28 5.02 7.87
N PRO A 347 -1.12 4.65 8.41
CA PRO A 347 -0.77 3.25 8.65
C PRO A 347 -1.72 2.58 9.65
N THR A 348 -2.27 1.40 9.32
CA THR A 348 -3.31 0.73 10.13
C THR A 348 -2.86 0.47 11.57
N LEU A 349 -1.62 -0.01 11.76
CA LEU A 349 -1.09 -0.29 13.10
C LEU A 349 -0.88 0.98 13.94
N GLU A 350 -0.58 2.11 13.32
CA GLU A 350 -0.47 3.40 14.02
C GLU A 350 -1.86 3.89 14.45
N VAL A 351 -2.87 3.74 13.58
CA VAL A 351 -4.25 4.07 13.94
C VAL A 351 -4.70 3.24 15.13
N LEU A 352 -4.50 1.91 15.12
CA LEU A 352 -4.87 1.05 16.25
C LEU A 352 -4.17 1.45 17.55
N ALA A 353 -2.90 1.86 17.50
CA ALA A 353 -2.18 2.37 18.67
C ALA A 353 -2.75 3.70 19.18
N LEU A 354 -3.18 4.59 18.29
CA LEU A 354 -3.85 5.83 18.67
C LEU A 354 -5.24 5.58 19.29
N LEU A 355 -6.00 4.61 18.77
CA LEU A 355 -7.29 4.23 19.34
C LEU A 355 -7.14 3.70 20.76
N GLU A 356 -6.11 2.88 21.03
CA GLU A 356 -5.75 2.43 22.38
C GLU A 356 -5.38 3.62 23.29
N ALA A 357 -4.48 4.50 22.83
CA ALA A 357 -4.03 5.65 23.60
C ALA A 357 -5.15 6.63 23.94
N ARG A 358 -6.22 6.66 23.13
CA ARG A 358 -7.43 7.48 23.33
C ARG A 358 -8.57 6.75 24.01
N GLN A 359 -8.37 5.50 24.44
CA GLN A 359 -9.38 4.68 25.10
C GLN A 359 -10.64 4.47 24.22
N LEU A 360 -10.49 4.57 22.90
CA LEU A 360 -11.53 4.25 21.92
C LEU A 360 -11.59 2.75 21.65
N LEU A 361 -10.48 2.06 21.89
CA LEU A 361 -10.38 0.63 22.06
C LEU A 361 -9.68 0.37 23.39
N ASP A 362 -10.13 -0.66 24.13
CA ASP A 362 -9.37 -1.08 25.29
C ASP A 362 -8.05 -1.77 24.87
N ALA A 363 -7.13 -1.92 25.81
CA ALA A 363 -5.80 -2.48 25.55
C ALA A 363 -5.85 -3.93 25.02
N VAL A 364 -6.87 -4.70 25.41
CA VAL A 364 -7.06 -6.09 24.97
C VAL A 364 -7.54 -6.12 23.52
N GLN A 365 -8.54 -5.31 23.18
CA GLN A 365 -9.05 -5.16 21.81
C GLN A 365 -7.95 -4.69 20.86
N ALA A 366 -7.20 -3.65 21.25
CA ALA A 366 -6.10 -3.14 20.44
C ALA A 366 -4.98 -4.18 20.26
N ALA A 367 -4.63 -4.94 21.30
CA ALA A 367 -3.66 -6.03 21.19
C ALA A 367 -4.13 -7.15 20.26
N ILE A 368 -5.40 -7.57 20.37
CA ILE A 368 -6.00 -8.57 19.47
C ILE A 368 -5.86 -8.13 18.01
N LEU A 369 -6.30 -6.91 17.68
CA LEU A 369 -6.30 -6.41 16.32
C LEU A 369 -4.88 -6.25 15.76
N ARG A 370 -3.94 -5.69 16.54
CA ARG A 370 -2.54 -5.54 16.08
C ARG A 370 -1.86 -6.88 15.85
N ASN A 371 -2.04 -7.84 16.76
CA ASN A 371 -1.42 -9.16 16.63
C ASN A 371 -2.03 -9.94 15.45
N ALA A 372 -3.35 -9.88 15.26
CA ALA A 372 -4.00 -10.49 14.12
C ALA A 372 -3.58 -9.83 12.80
N TYR A 373 -3.45 -8.50 12.77
CA TYR A 373 -2.99 -7.79 11.58
C TYR A 373 -1.58 -8.22 11.18
N ASP A 374 -0.62 -8.25 12.12
CA ASP A 374 0.74 -8.70 11.83
C ASP A 374 0.75 -10.14 11.32
N PHE A 375 0.04 -11.04 12.01
CA PHE A 375 -0.05 -12.45 11.62
C PHE A 375 -0.64 -12.63 10.22
N LEU A 376 -1.80 -12.04 9.95
CA LEU A 376 -2.49 -12.19 8.67
C LEU A 376 -1.71 -11.56 7.51
N ARG A 377 -1.08 -10.41 7.71
CA ARG A 377 -0.21 -9.77 6.70
C ARG A 377 1.01 -10.63 6.40
N ARG A 378 1.59 -11.30 7.41
CA ARG A 378 2.66 -12.27 7.18
C ARG A 378 2.17 -13.46 6.38
N VAL A 379 1.04 -14.08 6.76
CA VAL A 379 0.43 -15.16 5.97
C VAL A 379 0.24 -14.74 4.52
N GLU A 380 -0.33 -13.55 4.29
CA GLU A 380 -0.52 -12.96 2.98
C GLU A 380 0.81 -12.81 2.20
N HIS A 381 1.89 -12.35 2.84
CA HIS A 381 3.20 -12.30 2.17
C HIS A 381 3.74 -13.69 1.82
N ARG A 382 3.57 -14.69 2.70
CA ARG A 382 4.12 -16.05 2.46
C ARG A 382 3.43 -16.75 1.29
N ILE A 383 2.11 -16.59 1.15
CA ILE A 383 1.40 -17.12 -0.02
C ILE A 383 1.82 -16.41 -1.31
N GLN A 384 2.08 -15.09 -1.25
CA GLN A 384 2.53 -14.31 -2.40
C GLN A 384 3.97 -14.67 -2.81
N TYR A 385 4.86 -14.91 -1.86
CA TYR A 385 6.26 -15.26 -2.12
C TYR A 385 6.44 -16.58 -2.86
N LEU A 386 5.48 -17.51 -2.82
CA LEU A 386 5.60 -18.80 -3.51
C LEU A 386 5.98 -18.61 -4.98
N ASP A 387 5.22 -17.78 -5.69
CA ASP A 387 5.34 -17.56 -7.13
C ASP A 387 5.33 -16.08 -7.55
N ASP A 388 5.51 -15.14 -6.60
CA ASP A 388 5.27 -13.70 -6.85
C ASP A 388 3.85 -13.46 -7.41
N ALA A 389 2.90 -14.18 -6.82
CA ALA A 389 1.51 -14.18 -7.23
C ALA A 389 0.71 -13.13 -6.46
N GLN A 390 -0.19 -12.45 -7.16
CA GLN A 390 -1.20 -11.59 -6.54
C GLN A 390 -2.34 -12.45 -5.99
N THR A 391 -2.07 -13.20 -4.92
CA THR A 391 -3.04 -14.07 -4.27
C THR A 391 -3.28 -13.66 -2.81
N HIS A 392 -4.48 -13.99 -2.36
CA HIS A 392 -4.90 -13.89 -0.97
C HIS A 392 -5.48 -15.23 -0.46
N GLU A 393 -5.46 -16.27 -1.28
CA GLU A 393 -6.00 -17.58 -0.95
C GLU A 393 -4.94 -18.46 -0.32
N LEU A 394 -5.35 -19.21 0.70
CA LEU A 394 -4.53 -20.29 1.25
C LEU A 394 -4.32 -21.39 0.20
N PRO A 395 -3.13 -21.99 0.13
CA PRO A 395 -2.84 -23.06 -0.83
C PRO A 395 -3.74 -24.27 -0.62
N GLN A 396 -4.10 -24.92 -1.73
CA GLN A 396 -4.93 -26.14 -1.71
C GLN A 396 -4.09 -27.42 -1.67
N ASP A 397 -2.97 -27.45 -2.38
CA ASP A 397 -2.14 -28.65 -2.45
C ASP A 397 -1.34 -28.89 -1.14
N ALA A 398 -1.07 -30.15 -0.86
CA ALA A 398 -0.40 -30.56 0.38
C ALA A 398 1.06 -30.09 0.44
N GLY A 399 1.71 -29.85 -0.70
CA GLY A 399 3.09 -29.34 -0.76
C GLY A 399 3.18 -27.92 -0.25
N ASP A 400 2.41 -27.02 -0.84
CA ASP A 400 2.42 -25.59 -0.52
C ASP A 400 1.83 -25.32 0.86
N ARG A 401 0.85 -26.11 1.32
CA ARG A 401 0.39 -26.08 2.72
C ARG A 401 1.52 -26.37 3.71
N ARG A 402 2.35 -27.37 3.45
CA ARG A 402 3.52 -27.68 4.29
C ARG A 402 4.57 -26.58 4.23
N LEU A 403 4.81 -26.01 3.04
CA LEU A 403 5.73 -24.89 2.88
C LEU A 403 5.25 -23.64 3.64
N LEU A 404 3.98 -23.27 3.52
CA LEU A 404 3.38 -22.14 4.22
C LEU A 404 3.46 -22.31 5.74
N ALA A 405 3.07 -23.48 6.26
CA ALA A 405 3.13 -23.76 7.69
C ALA A 405 4.57 -23.62 8.23
N ARG A 406 5.56 -24.17 7.51
CA ARG A 406 6.99 -24.04 7.88
C ARG A 406 7.50 -22.60 7.77
N ALA A 407 7.12 -21.87 6.71
CA ALA A 407 7.49 -20.47 6.50
C ALA A 407 6.89 -19.53 7.59
N MET A 408 5.79 -19.95 8.19
CA MET A 408 5.16 -19.29 9.33
C MET A 408 5.69 -19.78 10.69
N GLY A 409 6.65 -20.72 10.71
CA GLY A 409 7.26 -21.24 11.93
C GLY A 409 6.44 -22.31 12.67
N PHE A 410 5.46 -22.94 12.01
CA PHE A 410 4.64 -24.00 12.60
C PHE A 410 5.15 -25.40 12.23
N ALA A 411 4.92 -26.35 13.13
CA ALA A 411 5.29 -27.76 12.94
C ALA A 411 4.55 -28.44 11.77
N GLY A 412 3.37 -27.92 11.40
CA GLY A 412 2.58 -28.46 10.29
C GLY A 412 1.29 -27.69 10.06
N TRP A 413 0.56 -28.08 9.02
CA TRP A 413 -0.67 -27.43 8.58
C TRP A 413 -1.76 -27.34 9.67
N PRO A 414 -2.06 -28.40 10.46
CA PRO A 414 -3.10 -28.30 11.49
C PRO A 414 -2.79 -27.25 12.57
N ALA A 415 -1.53 -27.16 13.02
CA ALA A 415 -1.11 -26.18 14.02
C ALA A 415 -1.19 -24.74 13.47
N PHE A 416 -0.80 -24.55 12.21
CA PHE A 416 -0.95 -23.26 11.53
C PHE A 416 -2.41 -22.84 11.42
N MET A 417 -3.29 -23.74 10.96
CA MET A 417 -4.72 -23.45 10.81
C MET A 417 -5.37 -23.10 12.16
N ALA A 418 -5.07 -23.84 13.23
CA ALA A 418 -5.58 -23.52 14.56
C ALA A 418 -5.20 -22.10 15.02
N ALA A 419 -3.96 -21.67 14.76
CA ALA A 419 -3.51 -20.31 15.07
C ALA A 419 -4.21 -19.26 14.19
N LEU A 420 -4.34 -19.52 12.89
CA LEU A 420 -5.05 -18.65 11.97
C LEU A 420 -6.52 -18.46 12.38
N ASP A 421 -7.21 -19.56 12.67
CA ASP A 421 -8.62 -19.54 13.05
C ASP A 421 -8.84 -18.84 14.39
N ALA A 422 -7.90 -18.95 15.33
CA ALA A 422 -7.94 -18.21 16.60
C ALA A 422 -7.85 -16.69 16.36
N HIS A 423 -6.94 -16.23 15.50
CA HIS A 423 -6.85 -14.82 15.12
C HIS A 423 -8.12 -14.34 14.42
N ARG A 424 -8.59 -15.09 13.41
CA ARG A 424 -9.80 -14.72 12.64
C ARG A 424 -11.04 -14.66 13.52
N THR A 425 -11.25 -15.66 14.37
CA THR A 425 -12.37 -15.67 15.34
C THR A 425 -12.33 -14.45 16.27
N ALA A 426 -11.14 -14.08 16.76
CA ALA A 426 -10.99 -12.92 17.62
C ALA A 426 -11.31 -11.61 16.88
N VAL A 427 -10.86 -11.46 15.63
CA VAL A 427 -11.17 -10.30 14.77
C VAL A 427 -12.66 -10.21 14.48
N SER A 428 -13.30 -11.30 14.05
CA SER A 428 -14.73 -11.29 13.73
C SER A 428 -15.59 -10.84 14.90
N ARG A 429 -15.25 -11.27 16.13
CA ARG A 429 -15.95 -10.79 17.34
C ARG A 429 -15.81 -9.28 17.54
N GLN A 430 -14.63 -8.71 17.30
CA GLN A 430 -14.43 -7.26 17.39
C GLN A 430 -15.18 -6.52 16.27
N PHE A 431 -15.16 -7.08 15.06
CA PHE A 431 -15.85 -6.51 13.91
C PHE A 431 -17.36 -6.47 14.13
N GLU A 432 -17.95 -7.54 14.67
CA GLU A 432 -19.38 -7.58 15.03
C GLU A 432 -19.75 -6.49 16.04
N GLN A 433 -18.91 -6.24 17.03
CA GLN A 433 -19.16 -5.28 18.12
C GLN A 433 -18.99 -3.81 17.71
N THR A 434 -18.41 -3.51 16.55
CA THR A 434 -17.99 -2.15 16.15
C THR A 434 -19.15 -1.14 16.13
N PHE A 435 -20.37 -1.58 15.86
CA PHE A 435 -21.57 -0.72 15.84
C PHE A 435 -22.73 -1.24 16.72
N THR A 436 -22.49 -2.20 17.62
CA THR A 436 -23.53 -2.77 18.50
C THR A 436 -23.67 -2.02 19.83
N THR A 437 -22.71 -1.16 20.18
CA THR A 437 -22.63 -0.50 21.50
C THR A 437 -22.78 1.02 21.42
N GLN A 438 -23.69 1.53 20.60
CA GLN A 438 -24.11 2.94 20.64
C GLN A 438 -25.60 3.06 20.89
#